data_AF-A0A9E4T3U6-F1
#
_entry.id   AF-A0A9E4T3U6-F1
#
_cell.length_a   1.000
_cell.length_b   1.000
_cell.length_c   1.000
_cell.angle_alpha   90.00
_cell.angle_beta   90.00
_cell.angle_gamma   90.00
#
_symmetry.space_group_name_H-M   'P 1'
#
loop_
_entity.id
_entity.type
_entity.pdbx_description
1 polymer ?
#
loop_
_entity_poly.entity_id
_entity_poly.type
_entity_poly.pdbx_seq_one_letter_code
_entity_poly.pdbx_strand_id
1 'polypeptide(L)' 'AYAEAKRQAKGLDLIAANQVAAKEGGFESDQNALLLLWHGGREVLPMMSKHQLARQLVERISEQYHASR' A
#
# COMPACT_ATOMS: atom_id res chain seq x y z
N ALA A 1 2.52 12.74 1.11
CA ALA A 1 3.75 13.40 0.63
C ALA A 1 4.97 12.48 0.72
N TYR A 2 5.33 11.97 1.90
CA TYR A 2 6.57 11.17 2.07
C TYR A 2 6.64 9.88 1.23
N ALA A 3 5.55 9.10 1.16
CA ALA A 3 5.53 7.85 0.40
C ALA A 3 5.66 8.07 -1.12
N GLU A 4 4.98 9.08 -1.69
CA GLU A 4 5.08 9.40 -3.12
C GLU A 4 6.49 9.86 -3.50
N ALA A 5 7.11 10.73 -2.69
CA ALA A 5 8.48 11.15 -2.91
C ALA A 5 9.46 9.95 -2.88
N LYS A 6 9.27 9.02 -1.94
CA LYS A 6 10.07 7.79 -1.87
C LYS A 6 9.85 6.87 -3.07
N ARG A 7 8.61 6.78 -3.59
CA ARG A 7 8.28 6.01 -4.79
C ARG A 7 9.05 6.55 -6.00
N GLN A 8 8.97 7.86 -6.23
CA GLN A 8 9.65 8.55 -7.34
C GLN A 8 11.16 8.45 -7.22
N ALA A 9 11.74 8.75 -6.05
CA ALA A 9 13.18 8.69 -5.82
C ALA A 9 13.78 7.29 -6.01
N LYS A 10 12.98 6.24 -5.78
CA LYS A 10 13.39 4.85 -5.97
C LYS A 10 12.99 4.26 -7.32
N GLY A 11 12.31 5.03 -8.17
CA GLY A 11 11.83 4.56 -9.47
C GLY A 11 10.87 3.36 -9.37
N LEU A 12 10.00 3.34 -8.36
CA LEU A 12 9.05 2.23 -8.15
C LEU A 12 7.74 2.47 -8.90
N ASP A 13 7.20 1.44 -9.54
CA ASP A 13 5.87 1.51 -10.18
C ASP A 13 4.76 1.70 -9.15
N LEU A 14 4.91 1.04 -8.00
CA LEU A 14 3.97 1.10 -6.88
C LEU A 14 4.72 1.13 -5.54
N ILE A 15 4.19 1.87 -4.56
CA ILE A 15 4.59 1.78 -3.16
C ILE A 15 3.35 1.57 -2.28
N ALA A 16 3.46 0.65 -1.32
CA ALA A 16 2.48 0.46 -0.26
C ALA A 16 3.00 1.09 1.03
N ALA A 17 2.29 2.07 1.57
CA ALA A 17 2.66 2.78 2.78
C ALA A 17 1.77 2.36 3.95
N ASN A 18 2.37 1.77 4.99
CA ASN A 18 1.69 1.38 6.21
C ASN A 18 1.21 2.60 7.01
N GLN A 19 0.00 2.51 7.55
CA GLN A 19 -0.50 3.47 8.54
C GLN A 19 0.08 3.15 9.92
N VAL A 20 1.20 3.80 10.27
CA VAL A 20 1.95 3.54 11.53
C VAL A 20 1.68 4.56 12.64
N ALA A 21 0.95 5.64 12.36
CA ALA A 21 0.73 6.75 13.29
C ALA A 21 -0.59 6.65 14.09
N ALA A 22 -1.37 5.59 13.90
CA ALA A 22 -2.61 5.37 14.64
C ALA A 22 -2.35 4.63 15.95
N LYS A 23 -3.11 4.94 17.01
CA LYS A 23 -3.11 4.15 18.26
C LYS A 23 -3.60 2.72 18.04
N GLU A 24 -4.30 2.47 16.94
CA GLU A 24 -4.86 1.18 16.54
C GLU A 24 -4.17 0.69 15.25
N GLY A 25 -3.61 -0.52 15.29
CA GLY A 25 -2.97 -1.17 14.14
C GLY A 25 -1.50 -0.76 13.90
N GLY A 26 -0.79 -1.56 13.09
CA GLY A 26 0.60 -1.29 12.70
C GLY A 26 1.63 -2.28 13.27
N PHE A 27 2.75 -1.75 13.78
CA PHE A 27 3.82 -2.57 14.38
C PHE A 27 3.25 -3.44 15.50
N GLU A 28 3.63 -4.72 15.52
CA GLU A 28 3.20 -5.72 16.52
C GLU A 28 1.67 -5.93 16.63
N SER A 29 0.87 -5.44 15.68
CA SER A 29 -0.58 -5.69 15.59
C SER A 29 -0.93 -6.67 14.48
N ASP A 30 -1.97 -7.47 14.63
CA ASP A 30 -2.51 -8.29 13.54
C ASP A 30 -3.32 -7.49 12.51
N GLN A 31 -3.60 -6.22 12.81
CA GLN A 31 -4.35 -5.31 11.95
C GLN A 31 -3.41 -4.26 11.32
N ASN A 32 -3.67 -3.92 10.06
CA ASN A 32 -2.93 -2.87 9.36
C ASN A 32 -3.80 -2.23 8.28
N ALA A 33 -3.42 -1.04 7.84
CA ALA A 33 -4.02 -0.33 6.71
C ALA A 33 -2.90 0.15 5.77
N LEU A 34 -3.18 0.18 4.47
CA LEU A 34 -2.21 0.60 3.45
C LEU A 34 -2.74 1.74 2.61
N LEU A 35 -1.89 2.72 2.35
CA LEU A 35 -2.04 3.63 1.21
C LEU A 35 -1.17 3.11 0.07
N LEU A 36 -1.80 2.70 -1.01
CA LEU A 36 -1.13 2.35 -2.26
C LEU A 36 -1.00 3.59 -3.13
N LEU A 37 0.18 3.81 -3.68
CA LEU A 37 0.48 4.91 -4.60
C LEU A 37 1.20 4.36 -5.83
N TRP A 38 0.76 4.76 -7.01
CA TRP A 38 1.38 4.43 -8.29
C TRP A 38 1.36 5.65 -9.21
N HIS A 39 1.85 5.50 -10.43
CA HIS A 39 1.81 6.60 -11.39
C HIS A 39 0.38 7.01 -11.73
N GLY A 40 0.00 8.24 -11.35
CA GLY A 40 -1.31 8.80 -11.67
C GLY A 40 -2.47 8.32 -10.79
N GLY A 41 -2.21 7.52 -9.75
CA GLY A 41 -3.29 7.00 -8.91
C GLY A 41 -2.91 6.63 -7.48
N ARG A 42 -3.95 6.42 -6.69
CA ARG A 42 -3.86 6.01 -5.28
C ARG A 42 -5.07 5.18 -4.88
N GLU A 43 -4.87 4.30 -3.92
CA GLU A 43 -5.93 3.49 -3.31
C GLU A 43 -5.66 3.34 -1.81
N VAL A 44 -6.73 3.38 -1.02
CA VAL A 44 -6.66 3.10 0.41
C VAL A 44 -7.22 1.71 0.65
N LEU A 45 -6.38 0.82 1.18
CA LEU A 45 -6.84 -0.43 1.77
C LEU A 45 -7.10 -0.14 3.26
N PRO A 46 -8.37 -0.23 3.71
CA PRO A 46 -8.75 0.14 5.08
C PRO A 46 -8.13 -0.81 6.12
N MET A 47 -8.28 -0.46 7.40
CA MET A 47 -7.81 -1.30 8.50
C MET A 47 -8.47 -2.68 8.43
N MET A 48 -7.65 -3.72 8.32
CA MET A 48 -8.09 -5.12 8.27
C MET A 48 -6.96 -6.03 8.75
N SER A 49 -7.26 -7.33 8.89
CA SER A 49 -6.21 -8.30 9.26
C SER A 49 -5.09 -8.32 8.22
N LYS A 50 -3.84 -8.49 8.66
CA LYS A 50 -2.68 -8.58 7.78
C LYS A 50 -2.85 -9.64 6.68
N HIS A 51 -3.57 -10.73 6.97
CA HIS A 51 -3.89 -11.76 5.98
C HIS A 51 -4.84 -11.27 4.88
N GLN A 52 -5.95 -10.63 5.25
CA GLN A 52 -6.87 -10.05 4.28
C GLN A 52 -6.20 -8.93 3.48
N LEU A 53 -5.40 -8.10 4.15
CA LEU A 53 -4.66 -7.00 3.55
C LEU A 53 -3.64 -7.49 2.53
N ALA A 54 -2.90 -8.55 2.85
CA ALA A 54 -1.94 -9.17 1.94
C ALA A 54 -2.63 -9.70 0.67
N ARG A 55 -3.79 -10.34 0.83
CA ARG A 55 -4.55 -10.84 -0.32
C ARG A 55 -5.00 -9.72 -1.25
N GLN A 56 -5.60 -8.67 -0.71
CA GLN A 56 -6.02 -7.51 -1.50
C GLN A 56 -4.82 -6.81 -2.13
N LEU A 57 -3.72 -6.66 -1.41
CA LEU A 57 -2.49 -6.06 -1.94
C LEU A 57 -1.97 -6.83 -3.16
N VAL A 58 -1.93 -8.16 -3.12
CA VAL A 58 -1.48 -8.99 -4.24
C VAL A 58 -2.40 -8.83 -5.45
N GLU A 59 -3.71 -8.79 -5.24
CA GLU A 59 -4.69 -8.54 -6.30
C GLU A 59 -4.42 -7.19 -6.99
N ARG A 60 -4.21 -6.12 -6.22
CA ARG A 60 -3.89 -4.79 -6.76
C ARG A 60 -2.54 -4.70 -7.45
N ILE A 61 -1.52 -5.37 -6.92
CA ILE A 61 -0.21 -5.46 -7.60
C ILE A 61 -0.39 -6.13 -8.97
N SER A 62 -1.16 -7.22 -9.05
CA SER A 62 -1.42 -7.91 -10.31
C SER A 62 -2.14 -7.02 -11.31
N GLU A 63 -3.19 -6.32 -10.89
CA GLU A 63 -3.93 -5.37 -11.75
C GLU A 63 -3.01 -4.27 -12.30
N GLN A 64 -2.22 -3.64 -11.43
CA GLN A 64 -1.31 -2.56 -11.83
C GLN A 64 -0.20 -3.07 -12.75
N TYR A 65 0.36 -4.24 -12.47
CA TYR A 65 1.40 -4.87 -13.30
C TYR A 65 0.91 -5.19 -14.71
N HIS A 66 -0.36 -5.59 -14.86
CA HIS A 66 -0.96 -5.81 -16.18
C HIS A 66 -1.32 -4.51 -16.89
N ALA A 67 -1.73 -3.47 -16.17
CA ALA A 67 -2.06 -2.17 -16.75
C ALA A 67 -0.82 -1.38 -17.21
N SER A 68 0.35 -1.65 -16.63
CA SER A 68 1.61 -0.97 -16.96
C SER A 68 2.43 -1.65 -18.07
N ARG A 69 1.92 -2.72 -18.70
CA ARG A 69 2.53 -3.39 -19.85
C ARG A 69 1.84 -3.01 -21.14
#